data_AF-A0A6L7VQS4-F1
#
_entry.id   AF-A0A6L7VQS4-F1
#
_cell.length_a   1.000
_cell.length_b   1.000
_cell.length_c   1.000
_cell.angle_alpha   90.00
_cell.angle_beta   90.00
_cell.angle_gamma   90.00
#
_symmetry.space_group_name_H-M   'P 1'
#
loop_
_entity.id
_entity.type
_entity.pdbx_description
1 polymer ?
#
loop_
_entity_poly.entity_id
_entity_poly.type
_entity_poly.pdbx_seq_one_letter_code
_entity_poly.pdbx_strand_id
1 'polypeptide(L)'
;MTTPNWVNKTIWTGDNLPVMRGMNSHSIDLVYLDPPFNSKADYAAPLGSKAVGAAFKDTWSLQDVDLTWIDLIEAKHKVINHILRSAITQSNKSYLIYMTVRLLELKRLLKPTGSLYLHCDPTMSHYLKLLMDAIFGHRNFRNEIVWQRRYGRAKGSQHQPKTWGVHNDNILFYTGGLNTRVAPFRQLSEQEARARFPKVDNQGRR
;
A
#
# COMPACT_ATOMS: atom_id res chain seq x y z
N MET A 1 18.81 15.14 -11.01
CA MET A 1 18.15 14.30 -9.98
C MET A 1 18.40 14.96 -8.64
N THR A 2 17.38 15.15 -7.81
CA THR A 2 17.57 15.74 -6.47
C THR A 2 18.22 14.70 -5.58
N THR A 3 19.34 15.07 -4.96
CA THR A 3 20.03 14.20 -3.99
C THR A 3 19.18 14.08 -2.72
N PRO A 4 19.06 12.88 -2.11
CA PRO A 4 18.46 12.74 -0.79
C PRO A 4 19.17 13.65 0.21
N ASN A 5 18.40 14.37 1.05
CA ASN A 5 18.93 15.16 2.16
C ASN A 5 19.01 14.35 3.47
N TRP A 6 19.25 13.04 3.35
CA TRP A 6 19.40 12.11 4.46
C TRP A 6 20.41 11.02 4.14
N VAL A 7 20.88 10.34 5.17
CA VAL A 7 21.84 9.24 5.06
C VAL A 7 21.09 7.92 4.83
N ASN A 8 21.66 7.03 4.01
CA ASN A 8 21.10 5.70 3.80
C ASN A 8 20.96 4.93 5.13
N LYS A 9 19.92 4.12 5.27
CA LYS A 9 19.57 3.35 6.49
C LYS A 9 19.22 4.21 7.72
N THR A 10 18.77 5.45 7.50
CA THR A 10 18.20 6.27 8.58
C THR A 10 16.84 5.72 9.03
N ILE A 11 16.61 5.69 10.34
CA ILE A 11 15.31 5.36 10.96
C ILE A 11 14.77 6.65 11.58
N TRP A 12 13.55 7.02 11.21
CA TRP A 12 12.82 8.13 11.82
C TRP A 12 11.73 7.59 12.74
N THR A 13 11.44 8.34 13.81
CA THR A 13 10.40 8.02 14.78
C THR A 13 9.41 9.17 14.90
N GLY A 14 8.13 8.86 15.13
CA GLY A 14 7.05 9.85 15.22
C GLY A 14 6.11 9.80 14.00
N ASP A 15 5.33 10.86 13.81
CA ASP A 15 4.48 10.99 12.62
C ASP A 15 5.34 11.09 11.35
N ASN A 16 5.00 10.29 10.34
CA ASN A 16 5.69 10.28 9.07
C ASN A 16 5.46 11.56 8.24
N LEU A 17 4.36 12.29 8.47
CA LEU A 17 3.99 13.43 7.63
C LEU A 17 4.99 14.61 7.75
N PRO A 18 5.36 15.10 8.94
CA PRO A 18 6.40 16.12 9.09
C PRO A 18 7.76 15.67 8.54
N VAL A 19 8.11 14.40 8.76
CA VAL A 19 9.36 13.81 8.26
C VAL A 19 9.40 13.86 6.73
N MET A 20 8.34 13.39 6.07
CA MET A 20 8.24 13.41 4.61
C MET A 20 8.29 14.84 4.05
N ARG A 21 7.69 15.83 4.74
CA ARG A 21 7.74 17.24 4.31
C ARG A 21 9.14 17.84 4.31
N GLY A 22 10.00 17.39 5.24
CA GLY A 22 11.40 17.80 5.28
C GLY A 22 12.28 17.16 4.20
N MET A 23 11.80 16.13 3.51
CA MET A 23 12.57 15.39 2.50
C MET A 23 12.54 16.08 1.13
N ASN A 24 13.67 16.07 0.43
CA ASN A 24 13.77 16.56 -0.95
C ASN A 24 12.83 15.80 -1.92
N SER A 25 12.22 16.49 -2.88
CA SER A 25 11.36 15.88 -3.89
C SER A 25 12.13 14.98 -4.87
N HIS A 26 11.47 13.96 -5.45
CA HIS A 26 12.06 13.02 -6.42
C HIS A 26 13.38 12.38 -5.96
N SER A 27 13.44 11.98 -4.70
CA SER A 27 14.62 11.43 -4.04
C SER A 27 14.45 9.93 -3.69
N ILE A 28 13.24 9.39 -3.80
CA ILE A 28 12.93 7.98 -3.47
C ILE A 28 12.71 7.16 -4.75
N ASP A 29 13.41 6.03 -4.86
CA ASP A 29 13.24 5.06 -5.96
C ASP A 29 12.15 4.01 -5.69
N LEU A 30 11.94 3.63 -4.43
CA LEU A 30 10.95 2.62 -4.05
C LEU A 30 10.26 2.99 -2.74
N VAL A 31 8.94 2.90 -2.74
CA VAL A 31 8.09 3.06 -1.55
C VAL A 31 7.33 1.76 -1.32
N TYR A 32 7.36 1.26 -0.09
CA TYR A 32 6.45 0.22 0.39
C TYR A 32 5.69 0.74 1.60
N LEU A 33 4.38 0.55 1.62
CA LEU A 33 3.49 1.02 2.68
C LEU A 33 2.61 -0.15 3.12
N ASP A 34 2.57 -0.35 4.42
CA ASP A 34 1.63 -1.23 5.11
C ASP A 34 0.85 -0.39 6.12
N PRO A 35 -0.03 0.51 5.64
CA PRO A 35 -0.78 1.36 6.53
C PRO A 35 -1.77 0.51 7.34
N PRO A 36 -2.17 0.98 8.52
CA PRO A 36 -3.24 0.35 9.26
C PRO A 36 -4.54 0.35 8.42
N PHE A 37 -5.37 -0.68 8.60
CA PHE A 37 -6.40 -1.09 7.63
C PHE A 37 -7.80 -0.51 7.91
N ASN A 38 -7.96 0.25 8.99
CA ASN A 38 -9.25 0.70 9.50
C ASN A 38 -10.23 -0.46 9.74
N SER A 39 -9.70 -1.56 10.26
CA SER A 39 -10.44 -2.77 10.57
C SER A 39 -11.37 -2.64 11.80
N LYS A 40 -11.35 -1.48 12.48
CA LYS A 40 -12.07 -1.20 13.75
C LYS A 40 -11.62 -2.08 14.91
N ALA A 41 -10.38 -2.56 14.90
CA ALA A 41 -9.81 -3.37 15.96
C ALA A 41 -8.62 -2.66 16.62
N ASP A 42 -8.57 -2.62 17.95
CA ASP A 42 -7.36 -2.22 18.65
C ASP A 42 -6.41 -3.42 18.69
N TYR A 43 -5.24 -3.28 18.07
CA TYR A 43 -4.24 -4.33 18.07
C TYR A 43 -3.24 -4.08 19.19
N ALA A 44 -3.23 -4.98 20.17
CA ALA A 44 -2.16 -5.08 21.15
C ALA A 44 -1.08 -6.03 20.63
N ALA A 45 0.19 -5.63 20.79
CA ALA A 45 1.30 -6.49 20.45
C ALA A 45 1.23 -7.82 21.26
N PRO A 46 1.46 -8.98 20.63
CA PRO A 46 1.41 -10.26 21.32
C PRO A 46 2.37 -10.31 22.51
N LEU A 47 1.92 -10.92 23.62
CA LEU A 47 2.76 -11.25 24.77
C LEU A 47 3.97 -12.06 24.29
N GLY A 48 5.18 -11.57 24.57
CA GLY A 48 6.46 -12.17 24.15
C GLY A 48 7.09 -11.58 22.88
N SER A 49 6.45 -10.62 22.20
CA SER A 49 7.08 -9.87 21.10
C SER A 49 7.99 -8.73 21.60
N LYS A 50 8.92 -8.25 20.77
CA LYS A 50 9.74 -7.05 21.07
C LYS A 50 8.91 -5.77 21.24
N ALA A 51 7.63 -5.80 20.89
CA ALA A 51 6.70 -4.68 20.94
C ALA A 51 5.65 -4.82 22.06
N VAL A 52 5.81 -5.77 23.00
CA VAL A 52 4.89 -5.95 24.14
C VAL A 52 4.60 -4.61 24.82
N GLY A 53 3.30 -4.30 24.98
CA GLY A 53 2.81 -3.03 25.53
C GLY A 53 2.47 -1.98 24.48
N ALA A 54 2.87 -2.15 23.22
CA ALA A 54 2.40 -1.30 22.13
C ALA A 54 0.96 -1.68 21.75
N ALA A 55 0.05 -0.70 21.85
CA ALA A 55 -1.27 -0.76 21.27
C ALA A 55 -1.34 0.29 20.17
N PHE A 56 -1.88 -0.07 19.01
CA PHE A 56 -2.22 0.93 17.98
C PHE A 56 -3.72 0.90 17.70
N LYS A 57 -4.29 2.10 17.63
CA LYS A 57 -5.70 2.34 17.30
C LYS A 57 -5.87 2.18 15.79
N ASP A 58 -6.60 1.14 15.35
CA ASP A 58 -6.96 0.96 13.94
C ASP A 58 -8.35 1.55 13.66
N THR A 59 -8.55 2.80 14.07
CA THR A 59 -9.77 3.59 13.87
C THR A 59 -9.42 5.07 13.85
N TRP A 60 -9.99 5.80 12.90
CA TRP A 60 -9.81 7.25 12.77
C TRP A 60 -11.09 7.99 13.10
N SER A 61 -10.94 9.13 13.74
CA SER A 61 -11.96 10.16 13.85
C SER A 61 -11.47 11.47 13.24
N LEU A 62 -12.35 12.46 13.16
CA LEU A 62 -11.97 13.80 12.74
C LEU A 62 -10.99 14.48 13.70
N GLN A 63 -10.83 13.98 14.94
CA GLN A 63 -9.81 14.50 15.87
C GLN A 63 -8.40 14.04 15.49
N ASP A 64 -8.29 12.94 14.73
CA ASP A 64 -7.01 12.40 14.27
C ASP A 64 -6.52 13.09 12.97
N VAL A 65 -7.25 14.09 12.49
CA VAL A 65 -7.03 14.75 11.20
C VAL A 65 -7.08 16.27 11.38
N ASP A 66 -6.09 16.95 10.84
CA ASP A 66 -6.12 18.41 10.74
C ASP A 66 -7.15 18.84 9.67
N LEU A 67 -8.20 19.52 10.11
CA LEU A 67 -9.35 19.86 9.27
C LEU A 67 -8.98 20.83 8.14
N THR A 68 -7.88 21.57 8.26
CA THR A 68 -7.39 22.46 7.20
C THR A 68 -7.05 21.70 5.91
N TRP A 69 -6.72 20.41 6.02
CA TRP A 69 -6.52 19.55 4.84
C TRP A 69 -7.77 19.37 4.01
N ILE A 70 -8.95 19.38 4.63
CA ILE A 70 -10.22 19.20 3.92
C ILE A 70 -10.45 20.38 2.98
N ASP A 71 -10.31 21.60 3.49
CA ASP A 71 -10.49 22.82 2.71
C ASP A 71 -9.48 22.90 1.56
N LEU A 72 -8.23 22.52 1.82
CA LEU A 72 -7.18 22.48 0.81
C LEU A 72 -7.46 21.44 -0.29
N ILE A 73 -7.91 20.24 0.09
CA ILE A 73 -8.27 19.18 -0.85
C ILE A 73 -9.49 19.60 -1.68
N GLU A 74 -10.50 20.20 -1.06
CA GLU A 74 -11.70 20.68 -1.74
C GLU A 74 -11.36 21.76 -2.77
N ALA A 75 -10.49 22.71 -2.41
CA ALA A 75 -10.08 23.78 -3.29
C ALA A 75 -9.21 23.30 -4.48
N LYS A 76 -8.31 22.34 -4.26
CA LYS A 76 -7.26 21.98 -5.23
C LYS A 76 -7.47 20.65 -5.94
N HIS A 77 -8.24 19.73 -5.38
CA HIS A 77 -8.33 18.35 -5.84
C HIS A 77 -9.77 17.83 -5.92
N LYS A 78 -10.52 18.31 -6.92
CA LYS A 78 -11.94 17.96 -7.12
C LYS A 78 -12.19 16.45 -7.11
N VAL A 79 -11.40 15.65 -7.83
CA VAL A 79 -11.58 14.18 -7.89
C VAL A 79 -11.36 13.54 -6.52
N ILE A 80 -10.32 13.96 -5.80
CA ILE A 80 -10.04 13.48 -4.44
C ILE A 80 -11.22 13.83 -3.51
N ASN A 81 -11.75 15.06 -3.57
CA ASN A 81 -12.91 15.46 -2.77
C ASN A 81 -14.14 14.56 -3.04
N HIS A 82 -14.40 14.18 -4.29
CA HIS A 82 -15.49 13.24 -4.60
C HIS A 82 -15.26 11.86 -3.98
N ILE A 83 -14.02 11.36 -3.98
CA ILE A 83 -13.67 10.10 -3.33
C ILE A 83 -13.84 10.19 -1.81
N LEU A 84 -13.44 11.29 -1.18
CA LEU A 84 -13.66 11.50 0.25
C LEU A 84 -15.15 11.53 0.62
N ARG A 85 -16.00 12.09 -0.25
CA ARG A 85 -17.45 12.15 -0.08
C ARG A 85 -18.14 10.79 -0.29
N SER A 86 -17.50 9.83 -0.96
CA SER A 86 -18.05 8.48 -1.15
C SER A 86 -17.81 7.54 0.03
N ALA A 87 -17.08 8.00 1.05
CA ALA A 87 -16.87 7.25 2.28
C ALA A 87 -18.21 6.95 2.99
N ILE A 88 -18.48 5.68 3.28
CA ILE A 88 -19.74 5.24 3.90
C ILE A 88 -19.84 5.70 5.36
N THR A 89 -18.72 5.72 6.09
CA THR A 89 -18.69 6.11 7.50
C THR A 89 -17.77 7.30 7.74
N GLN A 90 -17.99 8.02 8.84
CA GLN A 90 -17.08 9.11 9.26
C GLN A 90 -15.66 8.61 9.56
N SER A 91 -15.54 7.38 10.06
CA SER A 91 -14.22 6.75 10.26
C SER A 91 -13.52 6.50 8.92
N ASN A 92 -14.23 5.94 7.92
CA ASN A 92 -13.68 5.75 6.57
C ASN A 92 -13.24 7.09 5.97
N LYS A 93 -14.06 8.15 6.12
CA LYS A 93 -13.74 9.49 5.63
C LYS A 93 -12.48 10.03 6.29
N SER A 94 -12.38 9.92 7.61
CA SER A 94 -11.23 10.38 8.39
C SER A 94 -9.95 9.65 7.98
N TYR A 95 -10.02 8.33 7.81
CA TYR A 95 -8.92 7.52 7.29
C TYR A 95 -8.49 7.96 5.88
N LEU A 96 -9.44 8.19 4.97
CA LEU A 96 -9.11 8.63 3.61
C LEU A 96 -8.45 10.01 3.58
N ILE A 97 -8.86 10.94 4.45
CA ILE A 97 -8.17 12.24 4.58
C ILE A 97 -6.75 12.01 5.12
N TYR A 98 -6.60 11.22 6.18
CA TYR A 98 -5.30 10.86 6.77
C TYR A 98 -4.34 10.26 5.72
N MET A 99 -4.83 9.35 4.88
CA MET A 99 -4.06 8.72 3.82
C MET A 99 -3.78 9.66 2.65
N THR A 100 -4.75 10.49 2.25
CA THR A 100 -4.61 11.43 1.12
C THR A 100 -3.41 12.35 1.30
N VAL A 101 -3.27 12.97 2.48
CA VAL A 101 -2.18 13.92 2.73
C VAL A 101 -0.82 13.24 2.64
N ARG A 102 -0.71 12.00 3.13
CA ARG A 102 0.52 11.20 3.07
C ARG A 102 0.84 10.74 1.65
N LEU A 103 -0.16 10.29 0.90
CA LEU A 103 -0.01 9.86 -0.49
C LEU A 103 0.41 11.03 -1.40
N LEU A 104 -0.09 12.25 -1.15
CA LEU A 104 0.35 13.46 -1.85
C LEU A 104 1.84 13.76 -1.60
N GLU A 105 2.30 13.66 -0.35
CA GLU A 105 3.74 13.81 -0.05
C GLU A 105 4.58 12.69 -0.69
N LEU A 106 4.11 11.45 -0.64
CA LEU A 106 4.80 10.34 -1.29
C LEU A 106 4.88 10.52 -2.81
N LYS A 107 3.85 11.07 -3.45
CA LYS A 107 3.89 11.43 -4.87
C LYS A 107 4.97 12.47 -5.17
N ARG A 108 5.17 13.44 -4.28
CA ARG A 108 6.24 14.45 -4.39
C ARG A 108 7.64 13.84 -4.21
N LEU A 109 7.78 12.87 -3.29
CA LEU A 109 9.05 12.23 -2.99
C LEU A 109 9.48 11.18 -4.02
N LEU A 110 8.52 10.45 -4.59
CA LEU A 110 8.77 9.36 -5.53
C LEU A 110 9.32 9.90 -6.85
N LYS A 111 10.45 9.34 -7.31
CA LYS A 111 11.02 9.65 -8.62
C LYS A 111 10.04 9.27 -9.75
N PRO A 112 10.10 9.92 -10.93
CA PRO A 112 9.33 9.49 -12.10
C PRO A 112 9.65 8.06 -12.56
N THR A 113 10.83 7.53 -12.20
CA THR A 113 11.27 6.15 -12.43
C THR A 113 11.05 5.24 -11.23
N GLY A 114 10.42 5.72 -10.17
CA GLY A 114 10.24 4.97 -8.94
C GLY A 114 9.01 4.07 -8.96
N SER A 115 8.96 3.12 -8.03
CA SER A 115 7.82 2.23 -7.79
C SER A 115 7.23 2.44 -6.40
N LEU A 116 5.92 2.23 -6.28
CA LEU A 116 5.19 2.32 -5.03
C LEU A 116 4.28 1.10 -4.88
N TYR A 117 4.37 0.47 -3.72
CA TYR A 117 3.58 -0.69 -3.33
C TYR A 117 2.77 -0.34 -2.07
N LEU A 118 1.45 -0.36 -2.20
CA LEU A 118 0.53 -0.07 -1.11
C LEU A 118 -0.22 -1.35 -0.74
N HIS A 119 0.08 -1.89 0.44
CA HIS A 119 -0.62 -3.05 0.98
C HIS A 119 -1.97 -2.61 1.55
N CYS A 120 -3.02 -3.37 1.23
CA CYS A 120 -4.39 -3.07 1.59
C CYS A 120 -5.11 -4.34 2.02
N ASP A 121 -5.94 -4.23 3.04
CA ASP A 121 -6.99 -5.19 3.32
C ASP A 121 -8.20 -4.96 2.40
N PRO A 122 -9.17 -5.90 2.38
CA PRO A 122 -10.39 -5.74 1.59
C PRO A 122 -11.29 -4.55 2.02
N THR A 123 -11.16 -4.01 3.23
CA THR A 123 -12.06 -2.98 3.76
C THR A 123 -11.86 -1.63 3.05
N MET A 124 -10.61 -1.21 2.87
CA MET A 124 -10.28 0.11 2.32
C MET A 124 -9.59 0.07 0.95
N SER A 125 -9.25 -1.11 0.41
CA SER A 125 -8.50 -1.28 -0.85
C SER A 125 -9.09 -0.51 -2.03
N HIS A 126 -10.41 -0.56 -2.23
CA HIS A 126 -11.06 0.09 -3.37
C HIS A 126 -11.06 1.63 -3.25
N TYR A 127 -11.26 2.17 -2.05
CA TYR A 127 -11.15 3.60 -1.82
C TYR A 127 -9.71 4.09 -2.00
N LEU A 128 -8.75 3.34 -1.47
CA LEU A 128 -7.32 3.63 -1.65
C LEU A 128 -6.91 3.54 -3.11
N LYS A 129 -7.45 2.58 -3.88
CA LYS A 129 -7.21 2.47 -5.33
C LYS A 129 -7.67 3.71 -6.07
N LEU A 130 -8.86 4.23 -5.76
CA LEU A 130 -9.35 5.48 -6.36
C LEU A 130 -8.48 6.68 -5.98
N LEU A 131 -8.05 6.79 -4.72
CA LEU A 131 -7.11 7.83 -4.29
C LEU A 131 -5.77 7.73 -5.04
N MET A 132 -5.22 6.52 -5.15
CA MET A 132 -3.99 6.26 -5.88
C MET A 132 -4.12 6.63 -7.36
N ASP A 133 -5.25 6.33 -8.00
CA ASP A 133 -5.54 6.76 -9.38
C ASP A 133 -5.59 8.28 -9.53
N ALA A 134 -6.21 8.96 -8.57
CA ALA A 134 -6.32 10.42 -8.58
C ALA A 134 -4.96 11.12 -8.32
N ILE A 135 -4.11 10.54 -7.47
CA ILE A 135 -2.83 11.15 -7.05
C ILE A 135 -1.68 10.76 -7.98
N PHE A 136 -1.53 9.48 -8.29
CA PHE A 136 -0.43 8.96 -9.11
C PHE A 136 -0.79 8.92 -10.59
N GLY A 137 -2.08 8.95 -10.93
CA GLY A 137 -2.60 8.81 -12.28
C GLY A 137 -2.95 7.36 -12.60
N HIS A 138 -4.16 7.11 -13.08
CA HIS A 138 -4.66 5.76 -13.40
C HIS A 138 -3.76 4.98 -14.39
N ARG A 139 -3.13 5.67 -15.34
CA ARG A 139 -2.20 5.04 -16.30
C ARG A 139 -0.88 4.58 -15.67
N ASN A 140 -0.58 5.02 -14.46
CA ASN A 140 0.60 4.61 -13.69
C ASN A 140 0.32 3.42 -12.78
N PHE A 141 -0.93 2.94 -12.70
CA PHE A 141 -1.24 1.64 -12.11
C PHE A 141 -0.63 0.53 -12.95
N ARG A 142 0.07 -0.42 -12.32
CA ARG A 142 0.79 -1.49 -13.01
C ARG A 142 0.23 -2.85 -12.74
N ASN A 143 -0.07 -3.15 -11.48
CA ASN A 143 -0.63 -4.44 -11.13
C ASN A 143 -1.29 -4.40 -9.75
N GLU A 144 -2.14 -5.38 -9.51
CA GLU A 144 -2.61 -5.76 -8.19
C GLU A 144 -1.99 -7.11 -7.84
N ILE A 145 -1.12 -7.12 -6.84
CA ILE A 145 -0.46 -8.33 -6.37
C ILE A 145 -1.33 -8.92 -5.26
N VAL A 146 -1.86 -10.11 -5.49
CA VAL A 146 -2.67 -10.83 -4.50
C VAL A 146 -1.75 -11.59 -3.56
N TRP A 147 -1.68 -11.14 -2.31
CA TRP A 147 -0.87 -11.77 -1.28
C TRP A 147 -1.70 -12.80 -0.49
N GLN A 148 -1.39 -14.08 -0.67
CA GLN A 148 -2.06 -15.15 0.06
C GLN A 148 -1.48 -15.30 1.48
N ARG A 149 -2.25 -14.94 2.50
CA ARG A 149 -1.85 -15.06 3.91
C ARG A 149 -2.05 -16.43 4.52
N ARG A 150 -3.00 -17.21 4.00
CA ARG A 150 -3.40 -18.50 4.58
C ARG A 150 -3.39 -19.61 3.52
N TYR A 151 -2.68 -20.69 3.82
CA TYR A 151 -2.66 -21.91 3.00
C TYR A 151 -3.66 -22.93 3.58
N GLY A 152 -4.61 -23.38 2.74
CA GLY A 152 -5.54 -24.47 3.06
C GLY A 152 -6.90 -24.07 3.64
N ARG A 153 -7.89 -24.97 3.49
CA ARG A 153 -9.14 -24.95 4.28
C ARG A 153 -8.77 -25.24 5.73
N ALA A 154 -9.45 -24.63 6.71
CA ALA A 154 -9.24 -24.94 8.13
C ALA A 154 -9.22 -26.46 8.33
N LYS A 155 -8.03 -27.05 8.61
CA LYS A 155 -7.89 -28.47 8.89
C LYS A 155 -8.77 -28.77 10.11
N GLY A 156 -9.86 -29.51 9.92
CA GLY A 156 -10.73 -29.97 11.01
C GLY A 156 -12.15 -29.40 11.06
N SER A 157 -12.58 -28.56 10.10
CA SER A 157 -14.00 -28.23 10.02
C SER A 157 -14.78 -29.41 9.42
N GLN A 158 -15.34 -30.29 10.26
CA GLN A 158 -16.37 -31.25 9.84
C GLN A 158 -17.62 -30.56 9.27
N HIS A 159 -17.72 -29.24 9.44
CA HIS A 159 -18.83 -28.43 8.96
C HIS A 159 -18.54 -27.85 7.57
N GLN A 160 -19.53 -27.93 6.68
CA GLN A 160 -19.50 -27.21 5.41
C GLN A 160 -19.40 -25.70 5.69
N PRO A 161 -18.45 -24.98 5.07
CA PRO A 161 -18.28 -23.55 5.31
C PRO A 161 -19.53 -22.80 4.85
N LYS A 162 -20.09 -21.96 5.73
CA LYS A 162 -21.26 -21.12 5.43
C LYS A 162 -20.90 -19.82 4.68
N THR A 163 -19.61 -19.49 4.59
CA THR A 163 -19.10 -18.27 3.97
C THR A 163 -17.80 -18.55 3.21
N TRP A 164 -17.45 -17.65 2.30
CA TRP A 164 -16.17 -17.66 1.62
C TRP A 164 -15.05 -17.26 2.59
N GLY A 165 -13.93 -17.97 2.53
CA GLY A 165 -12.76 -17.64 3.33
C GLY A 165 -12.04 -16.41 2.79
N VAL A 166 -11.71 -15.47 3.69
CA VAL A 166 -10.84 -14.33 3.37
C VAL A 166 -9.39 -14.79 3.55
N HIS A 167 -8.71 -15.08 2.44
CA HIS A 167 -7.37 -15.69 2.43
C HIS A 167 -6.26 -14.78 1.91
N ASN A 168 -6.65 -13.65 1.32
CA ASN A 168 -5.74 -12.76 0.62
C ASN A 168 -5.87 -11.31 1.10
N ASP A 169 -4.75 -10.60 0.95
CA ASP A 169 -4.70 -9.15 0.94
C ASP A 169 -4.22 -8.71 -0.46
N ASN A 170 -4.39 -7.42 -0.75
CA ASN A 170 -4.04 -6.88 -2.06
C ASN A 170 -2.93 -5.85 -1.90
N ILE A 171 -1.92 -5.92 -2.77
CA ILE A 171 -0.86 -4.92 -2.85
C ILE A 171 -1.01 -4.19 -4.17
N LEU A 172 -1.38 -2.91 -4.10
CA LEU A 172 -1.52 -2.04 -5.25
C LEU A 172 -0.15 -1.54 -5.69
N PHE A 173 0.23 -1.81 -6.94
CA PHE A 173 1.52 -1.42 -7.49
C PHE A 173 1.36 -0.29 -8.52
N TYR A 174 2.00 0.84 -8.22
CA TYR A 174 2.09 2.03 -9.06
C TYR A 174 3.52 2.41 -9.40
N THR A 175 3.68 3.22 -10.43
CA THR A 175 4.96 3.86 -10.78
C THR A 175 4.88 5.37 -10.68
N GLY A 176 6.02 6.04 -10.47
CA GLY A 176 6.08 7.51 -10.45
C GLY A 176 5.76 8.17 -11.80
N GLY A 177 5.98 7.45 -12.90
CA GLY A 177 5.72 7.90 -14.27
C GLY A 177 5.56 6.76 -15.28
N LEU A 178 5.09 7.11 -16.48
CA LEU A 178 4.63 6.15 -17.49
C LEU A 178 5.72 5.22 -18.01
N ASN A 179 6.95 5.73 -18.12
CA ASN A 179 8.09 5.03 -18.73
C ASN A 179 8.99 4.32 -17.71
N THR A 180 8.43 3.98 -16.54
CA THR A 180 9.19 3.29 -15.50
C THR A 180 9.38 1.82 -15.86
N ARG A 181 10.65 1.38 -15.92
CA ARG A 181 10.97 -0.05 -16.00
C ARG A 181 11.04 -0.62 -14.59
N VAL A 182 10.02 -1.38 -14.20
CA VAL A 182 10.04 -2.12 -12.94
C VAL A 182 10.42 -3.56 -13.25
N ALA A 183 11.56 -3.96 -12.70
CA ALA A 183 12.36 -5.15 -12.99
C ALA A 183 13.28 -5.03 -14.22
N PRO A 184 14.60 -5.17 -14.06
CA PRO A 184 15.39 -5.74 -15.13
C PRO A 184 14.89 -7.17 -15.35
N PHE A 185 14.47 -7.49 -16.57
CA PHE A 185 14.28 -8.88 -16.97
C PHE A 185 15.59 -9.62 -16.69
N ARG A 186 15.59 -10.49 -15.66
CA ARG A 186 16.67 -11.43 -15.45
C ARG A 186 16.31 -12.68 -16.22
N GLN A 187 17.01 -12.90 -17.33
CA GLN A 187 16.95 -14.18 -18.02
C GLN A 187 17.40 -15.26 -17.04
N LEU A 188 16.54 -16.26 -16.83
CA LEU A 188 16.90 -17.42 -16.02
C LEU A 188 18.03 -18.15 -16.73
N SER A 189 19.03 -18.61 -15.99
CA SER A 189 19.99 -19.57 -16.54
C SER A 189 19.25 -20.85 -16.93
N GLU A 190 19.84 -21.65 -17.83
CA GLU A 190 19.24 -22.95 -18.15
C GLU A 190 18.98 -23.77 -16.89
N GLN A 191 19.95 -23.84 -15.97
CA GLN A 191 19.80 -24.59 -14.72
C GLN A 191 18.62 -24.11 -13.87
N GLU A 192 18.44 -22.80 -13.72
CA GLU A 192 17.31 -22.20 -13.00
C GLU A 192 15.97 -22.50 -13.69
N ALA A 193 15.95 -22.44 -15.03
CA ALA A 193 14.77 -22.79 -15.82
C ALA A 193 14.42 -24.28 -15.67
N ARG A 194 15.41 -25.20 -15.70
CA ARG A 194 15.17 -26.64 -15.49
C ARG A 194 14.67 -26.94 -14.08
N ALA A 195 15.17 -26.22 -13.07
CA ALA A 195 14.74 -26.40 -11.69
C ALA A 195 13.31 -25.87 -11.44
N ARG A 196 12.95 -24.73 -12.04
CA ARG A 196 11.62 -24.12 -11.89
C ARG A 196 10.55 -24.77 -12.76
N PHE A 197 10.92 -25.23 -13.95
CA PHE A 197 10.03 -25.86 -14.92
C PHE A 197 10.56 -27.29 -15.23
N PRO A 198 10.36 -28.25 -14.31
CA PRO A 198 10.88 -29.61 -14.46
C PRO A 198 10.05 -30.46 -15.41
N LYS A 199 8.84 -30.02 -15.76
CA LYS A 199 7.94 -30.76 -16.65
C LYS A 199 8.26 -30.41 -18.09
N VAL A 200 8.24 -31.42 -18.95
CA VAL A 200 8.44 -31.27 -20.40
C VAL A 200 7.21 -31.84 -21.07
N ASP A 201 6.59 -31.08 -21.97
CA ASP A 201 5.48 -31.60 -22.77
C ASP A 201 5.98 -32.54 -23.88
N ASN A 202 5.05 -33.21 -24.56
CA ASN A 202 5.36 -34.17 -25.64
C ASN A 202 6.04 -33.51 -26.86
N GLN A 203 6.12 -32.18 -26.90
CA GLN A 203 6.79 -31.39 -27.95
C GLN A 203 8.14 -30.83 -27.48
N GLY A 204 8.62 -31.23 -26.30
CA GLY A 204 9.90 -30.79 -25.77
C GLY A 204 9.90 -29.39 -25.13
N ARG A 205 8.73 -28.76 -24.95
CA ARG A 205 8.62 -27.45 -24.30
C ARG A 205 8.59 -27.62 -22.78
N ARG A 206 9.35 -26.77 -22.09
CA ARG A 206 9.44 -26.71 -20.62
C ARG A 206 8.49 -25.66 -20.06
#